data_AF-A0A1H1FNH3-F1
#
_entry.id   AF-A0A1H1FNH3-F1
#
_cell.length_a   1.000
_cell.length_b   1.000
_cell.length_c   1.000
_cell.angle_alpha   90.00
_cell.angle_beta   90.00
_cell.angle_gamma   90.00
#
_symmetry.space_group_name_H-M   'P 1'
#
loop_
_entity.id
_entity.type
_entity.pdbx_description
1 polymer ?
#
loop_
_entity_poly.entity_id
_entity_poly.type
_entity_poly.pdbx_seq_one_letter_code
_entity_poly.pdbx_strand_id
1 'polypeptide(L)'
;MTGFKHGGLLGSICKHVNGELLDHVETNPIAQKHKFSMSTRVVRFIFLDRSFFEFVVLYFILVTLEVALYWSTVSICPQLELFDSPSNSVDIWLQKNESGLIGLMVGVQGATITITALIIGLVSVVNDKTRSASDVDIFLSVSLVKEVTYSGLALLIALILQYARGAHVALVFAFPDQIQSVHFDLFLTLINAIWLLVNVVGAAYFIGITFSFIARRNRAQLRKNYTANVLFPKETQKLMIATYLGDCANQLKLSTGKDHVSFGWGADKQGTRIHARHTGRWSVTDVRTKPLKWAIESWFKRAQKEYNEPIDNMGSFSSSAPRLYFPLNFSSSYEADTPICIQRNGPSFNCWERRLIRFAFQTKRV
;
A
#
# COMPACT_ATOMS: atom_id res chain seq x y z
N MET A 1 12.68 -24.30 15.35
CA MET A 1 11.40 -23.62 15.07
C MET A 1 11.21 -22.50 16.06
N THR A 2 11.62 -21.29 15.69
CA THR A 2 11.44 -20.08 16.50
C THR A 2 9.95 -19.73 16.50
N GLY A 3 9.28 -19.91 17.64
CA GLY A 3 7.85 -19.58 17.79
C GLY A 3 7.53 -18.13 17.42
N PHE A 4 6.23 -17.81 17.36
CA PHE A 4 5.55 -16.56 16.99
C PHE A 4 6.07 -15.20 17.53
N LYS A 5 7.32 -15.10 18.00
CA LYS A 5 8.00 -13.92 18.53
C LYS A 5 8.19 -12.81 17.49
N HIS A 6 8.31 -13.13 16.20
CA HIS A 6 8.70 -12.14 15.18
C HIS A 6 7.53 -11.36 14.53
N GLY A 7 6.27 -11.71 14.82
CA GLY A 7 5.09 -11.00 14.30
C GLY A 7 4.66 -9.75 15.11
N GLY A 8 5.51 -9.27 16.02
CA GLY A 8 5.20 -8.16 16.94
C GLY A 8 4.25 -8.53 18.07
N LEU A 9 3.60 -7.51 18.67
CA LEU A 9 2.78 -7.69 19.88
C LEU A 9 1.61 -8.66 19.66
N LEU A 10 0.99 -8.65 18.47
CA LEU A 10 -0.16 -9.50 18.12
C LEU A 10 0.18 -10.75 17.30
N GLY A 11 1.43 -10.92 16.86
CA GLY A 11 1.85 -12.07 16.06
C GLY A 11 1.29 -12.05 14.62
N SER A 12 1.44 -10.92 13.92
CA SER A 12 1.07 -10.78 12.49
C SER A 12 1.90 -11.73 11.61
N ILE A 13 1.24 -12.58 10.83
CA ILE A 13 1.91 -13.46 9.86
C ILE A 13 2.55 -12.63 8.78
N CYS A 14 1.86 -11.63 8.23
CA CYS A 14 2.41 -10.81 7.16
C CYS A 14 3.66 -10.05 7.60
N LYS A 15 3.69 -9.52 8.83
CA LYS A 15 4.90 -8.85 9.36
C LYS A 15 6.06 -9.84 9.51
N HIS A 16 5.80 -11.05 9.99
CA HIS A 16 6.82 -12.07 10.14
C HIS A 16 7.39 -12.51 8.78
N VAL A 17 6.51 -12.83 7.83
CA VAL A 17 6.89 -13.20 6.46
C VAL A 17 7.67 -12.07 5.78
N ASN A 18 7.26 -10.80 5.98
CA ASN A 18 8.00 -9.67 5.42
C ASN A 18 9.42 -9.57 6.00
N GLY A 19 9.60 -9.84 7.30
CA GLY A 19 10.93 -9.89 7.92
C GLY A 19 11.81 -10.97 7.29
N GLU A 20 11.30 -12.21 7.21
CA GLU A 20 12.05 -13.32 6.61
C GLU A 20 12.32 -13.11 5.12
N LEU A 21 11.37 -12.51 4.41
CA LEU A 21 11.53 -12.18 3.00
C LEU A 21 12.65 -11.15 2.80
N LEU A 22 12.73 -10.15 3.67
CA LEU A 22 13.83 -9.18 3.65
C LEU A 22 15.17 -9.88 3.90
N ASP A 23 15.25 -10.76 4.91
CA ASP A 23 16.45 -11.54 5.22
C ASP A 23 16.84 -12.45 4.03
N HIS A 24 15.87 -13.07 3.36
CA HIS A 24 16.11 -13.88 2.15
C HIS A 24 16.58 -13.03 0.97
N VAL A 25 16.03 -11.85 0.76
CA VAL A 25 16.45 -10.92 -0.30
C VAL A 25 17.83 -10.33 0.00
N GLU A 26 18.19 -10.18 1.27
CA GLU A 26 19.52 -9.75 1.71
C GLU A 26 20.56 -10.86 1.59
N THR A 27 20.23 -12.12 1.89
CA THR A 27 21.18 -13.23 1.79
C THR A 27 21.33 -13.80 0.38
N ASN A 28 20.37 -13.58 -0.51
CA ASN A 28 20.40 -14.14 -1.87
C ASN A 28 21.29 -13.31 -2.83
N PRO A 29 22.42 -13.86 -3.33
CA PRO A 29 23.34 -13.13 -4.19
C PRO A 29 22.73 -12.76 -5.55
N ILE A 30 21.79 -13.56 -6.06
CA ILE A 30 21.09 -13.28 -7.32
C ILE A 30 20.14 -12.10 -7.13
N ALA A 31 19.40 -12.08 -6.02
CA ALA A 31 18.53 -10.96 -5.68
C ALA A 31 19.35 -9.67 -5.52
N GLN A 32 20.46 -9.73 -4.77
CA GLN A 32 21.37 -8.60 -4.59
C GLN A 32 21.92 -8.06 -5.93
N LYS A 33 22.37 -8.94 -6.83
CA LYS A 33 22.91 -8.56 -8.15
C LYS A 33 21.91 -7.80 -9.00
N HIS A 34 20.62 -8.08 -8.83
CA HIS A 34 19.53 -7.47 -9.59
C HIS A 34 18.74 -6.42 -8.80
N LYS A 35 19.20 -6.03 -7.60
CA LYS A 35 18.54 -4.96 -6.82
C LYS A 35 18.51 -3.67 -7.63
N PHE A 36 17.41 -2.93 -7.49
CA PHE A 36 17.36 -1.56 -8.04
C PHE A 36 18.48 -0.70 -7.46
N SER A 37 19.02 0.20 -8.30
CA SER A 37 19.96 1.24 -7.86
C SER A 37 19.30 2.17 -6.84
N MET A 38 20.10 2.88 -6.04
CA MET A 38 19.57 3.79 -5.02
C MET A 38 18.70 4.90 -5.64
N SER A 39 19.08 5.44 -6.81
CA SER A 39 18.27 6.43 -7.52
C SER A 39 16.90 5.89 -7.92
N THR A 40 16.84 4.67 -8.48
CA THR A 40 15.57 4.03 -8.81
C THR A 40 14.73 3.74 -7.57
N ARG A 41 15.34 3.37 -6.45
CA ARG A 41 14.62 3.17 -5.19
C ARG A 41 14.01 4.47 -4.66
N VAL A 42 14.72 5.59 -4.74
CA VAL A 42 14.20 6.91 -4.32
C VAL A 42 13.01 7.31 -5.19
N VAL A 43 13.13 7.21 -6.52
CA VAL A 43 12.01 7.49 -7.43
C VAL A 43 10.82 6.58 -7.13
N ARG A 44 11.05 5.26 -6.98
CA ARG A 44 9.98 4.33 -6.61
C ARG A 44 9.38 4.66 -5.24
N PHE A 45 10.16 5.04 -4.24
CA PHE A 45 9.63 5.40 -2.93
C PHE A 45 8.67 6.62 -3.00
N ILE A 46 8.98 7.57 -3.86
CA ILE A 46 8.14 8.76 -4.06
C ILE A 46 6.84 8.38 -4.78
N PHE A 47 6.91 7.57 -5.84
CA PHE A 47 5.76 7.35 -6.73
C PHE A 47 4.97 6.04 -6.50
N LEU A 48 5.63 4.94 -6.11
CA LEU A 48 5.10 3.57 -6.19
C LEU A 48 3.80 3.39 -5.41
N ASP A 49 2.84 2.71 -6.05
CA ASP A 49 1.54 2.30 -5.49
C ASP A 49 0.67 3.46 -4.98
N ARG A 50 0.99 4.71 -5.35
CA ARG A 50 0.17 5.88 -5.01
C ARG A 50 -0.94 6.09 -6.03
N SER A 51 -2.15 6.22 -5.52
CA SER A 51 -3.33 6.65 -6.25
C SER A 51 -3.31 8.16 -6.52
N PHE A 52 -4.08 8.60 -7.52
CA PHE A 52 -4.29 10.02 -7.78
C PHE A 52 -4.76 10.78 -6.53
N PHE A 53 -5.71 10.23 -5.79
CA PHE A 53 -6.22 10.83 -4.56
C PHE A 53 -5.13 10.96 -3.48
N GLU A 54 -4.22 9.98 -3.36
CA GLU A 54 -3.10 10.09 -2.42
C GLU A 54 -2.12 11.21 -2.80
N PHE A 55 -1.89 11.45 -4.09
CA PHE A 55 -1.09 12.61 -4.52
C PHE A 55 -1.77 13.93 -4.21
N VAL A 56 -3.08 14.03 -4.46
CA VAL A 56 -3.87 15.24 -4.10
C VAL A 56 -3.86 15.48 -2.59
N VAL A 57 -4.06 14.43 -1.79
CA VAL A 57 -4.00 14.52 -0.32
C VAL A 57 -2.60 14.90 0.14
N LEU A 58 -1.54 14.31 -0.42
CA LEU A 58 -0.17 14.66 -0.07
C LEU A 58 0.14 16.12 -0.42
N TYR A 59 -0.32 16.59 -1.57
CA TYR A 59 -0.23 17.99 -1.95
C TYR A 59 -0.95 18.90 -0.94
N PHE A 60 -2.19 18.57 -0.59
CA PHE A 60 -2.95 19.33 0.41
C PHE A 60 -2.27 19.35 1.79
N ILE A 61 -1.68 18.21 2.20
CA ILE A 61 -0.88 18.14 3.43
C ILE A 61 0.32 19.08 3.37
N LEU A 62 1.05 19.12 2.25
CA LEU A 62 2.19 20.04 2.09
C LEU A 62 1.74 21.50 2.17
N VAL A 63 0.67 21.89 1.46
CA VAL A 63 0.13 23.26 1.52
C VAL A 63 -0.37 23.60 2.92
N THR A 64 -1.04 22.67 3.61
CA THR A 64 -1.51 22.90 4.99
C THR A 64 -0.34 23.06 5.95
N LEU A 65 0.71 22.24 5.80
CA LEU A 65 1.91 22.32 6.61
C LEU A 65 2.65 23.64 6.36
N GLU A 66 2.68 24.13 5.13
CA GLU A 66 3.21 25.44 4.77
C GLU A 66 2.42 26.57 5.44
N VAL A 67 1.09 26.57 5.33
CA VAL A 67 0.22 27.56 6.01
C VAL A 67 0.47 27.54 7.52
N ALA A 68 0.59 26.36 8.13
CA ALA A 68 0.87 26.20 9.55
C ALA A 68 2.27 26.71 9.92
N LEU A 69 3.29 26.45 9.11
CA LEU A 69 4.65 26.96 9.31
C LEU A 69 4.68 28.47 9.20
N TYR A 70 4.06 29.05 8.17
CA TYR A 70 3.94 30.50 7.99
C TYR A 70 3.26 31.14 9.22
N TRP A 71 2.11 30.61 9.63
CA TRP A 71 1.38 31.10 10.79
C TRP A 71 2.19 30.99 12.09
N SER A 72 2.91 29.87 12.28
CA SER A 72 3.80 29.69 13.42
C SER A 72 4.95 30.69 13.40
N THR A 73 5.53 31.00 12.23
CA THR A 73 6.61 31.98 12.13
C THR A 73 6.16 33.39 12.46
N VAL A 74 5.00 33.82 11.94
CA VAL A 74 4.40 35.12 12.24
C VAL A 74 4.04 35.23 13.73
N SER A 75 3.47 34.17 14.31
CA SER A 75 3.02 34.18 15.71
C SER A 75 4.18 34.19 16.72
N ILE A 76 5.26 33.46 16.44
CA ILE A 76 6.41 33.35 17.36
C ILE A 76 7.35 34.55 17.23
N CYS A 77 7.52 35.06 16.02
CA CYS A 77 8.44 36.15 15.73
C CYS A 77 7.76 37.25 14.91
N PRO A 78 6.88 38.07 15.50
CA PRO A 78 6.25 39.18 14.78
C PRO A 78 7.29 40.20 14.29
N GLN A 79 8.48 40.25 14.89
CA GLN A 79 9.59 41.10 14.42
C GLN A 79 10.22 40.64 13.10
N LEU A 80 9.95 39.40 12.65
CA LEU A 80 10.35 38.96 11.31
C LEU A 80 9.48 39.57 10.20
N GLU A 81 8.38 40.27 10.52
CA GLU A 81 7.66 41.15 9.59
C GLU A 81 8.52 42.33 9.09
N LEU A 82 9.76 42.52 9.60
CA LEU A 82 10.75 43.44 9.04
C LEU A 82 11.17 43.13 7.59
N PHE A 83 10.81 41.96 7.05
CA PHE A 83 10.95 41.66 5.62
C PHE A 83 9.81 42.21 4.73
N ASP A 84 8.77 42.84 5.30
CA ASP A 84 7.69 43.49 4.57
C ASP A 84 8.05 44.91 4.08
N SER A 85 9.34 45.26 3.98
CA SER A 85 9.69 46.51 3.30
C SER A 85 9.56 46.31 1.78
N PRO A 86 8.58 46.96 1.11
CA PRO A 86 8.39 46.87 -0.35
C PRO A 86 9.54 47.52 -1.14
N SER A 87 10.62 47.91 -0.47
CA SER A 87 11.84 48.45 -1.07
C SER A 87 12.80 47.36 -1.56
N ASN A 88 12.55 46.09 -1.23
CA ASN A 88 13.33 44.99 -1.78
C ASN A 88 12.93 44.76 -3.24
N SER A 89 13.83 45.16 -4.15
CA SER A 89 13.73 44.96 -5.61
C SER A 89 13.31 43.54 -6.04
N VAL A 90 13.54 42.54 -5.20
CA VAL A 90 13.16 41.13 -5.39
C VAL A 90 11.63 40.94 -5.35
N ASP A 91 10.93 41.57 -4.41
CA ASP A 91 9.48 41.39 -4.23
C ASP A 91 8.69 42.03 -5.38
N ILE A 92 9.14 43.21 -5.84
CA ILE A 92 8.58 43.88 -7.01
C ILE A 92 8.82 43.05 -8.28
N TRP A 93 10.01 42.44 -8.41
CA TRP A 93 10.31 41.58 -9.55
C TRP A 93 9.45 40.30 -9.52
N LEU A 94 9.27 39.69 -8.35
CA LEU A 94 8.47 38.49 -8.19
C LEU A 94 7.00 38.75 -8.52
N GLN A 95 6.41 39.79 -7.92
CA GLN A 95 5.01 40.14 -8.16
C GLN A 95 4.74 40.42 -9.65
N LYS A 96 5.72 40.99 -10.35
CA LYS A 96 5.62 41.26 -11.80
C LYS A 96 5.75 40.00 -12.65
N ASN A 97 6.51 39.00 -12.21
CA ASN A 97 6.86 37.82 -13.02
C ASN A 97 6.18 36.52 -12.57
N GLU A 98 5.49 36.50 -11.43
CA GLU A 98 4.88 35.32 -10.83
C GLU A 98 3.92 34.61 -11.79
N SER A 99 3.02 35.37 -12.43
CA SER A 99 2.08 34.83 -13.43
C SER A 99 2.80 34.18 -14.62
N GLY A 100 3.94 34.74 -15.03
CA GLY A 100 4.81 34.18 -16.07
C GLY A 100 5.50 32.88 -15.63
N LEU A 101 5.98 32.83 -14.38
CA LEU A 101 6.59 31.63 -13.80
C LEU A 101 5.58 30.49 -13.66
N ILE A 102 4.39 30.76 -13.12
CA ILE A 102 3.31 29.77 -13.02
C ILE A 102 2.87 29.32 -14.41
N GLY A 103 2.72 30.25 -15.37
CA GLY A 103 2.40 29.92 -16.75
C GLY A 103 3.44 29.00 -17.41
N LEU A 104 4.72 29.23 -17.14
CA LEU A 104 5.81 28.34 -17.57
C LEU A 104 5.71 26.96 -16.92
N MET A 105 5.44 26.88 -15.61
CA MET A 105 5.27 25.61 -14.91
C MET A 105 4.09 24.80 -15.47
N VAL A 106 2.96 25.46 -15.74
CA VAL A 106 1.80 24.85 -16.42
C VAL A 106 2.20 24.30 -17.79
N GLY A 107 2.93 25.08 -18.58
CA GLY A 107 3.43 24.66 -19.89
C GLY A 107 4.34 23.42 -19.82
N VAL A 108 5.32 23.43 -18.91
CA VAL A 108 6.24 22.30 -18.71
C VAL A 108 5.49 21.04 -18.24
N GLN A 109 4.56 21.18 -17.30
CA GLN A 109 3.78 20.06 -16.79
C GLN A 109 2.84 19.49 -17.85
N GLY A 110 2.19 20.35 -18.64
CA GLY A 110 1.37 19.96 -19.79
C GLY A 110 2.19 19.18 -20.82
N ALA A 111 3.35 19.70 -21.22
CA ALA A 111 4.24 19.02 -22.15
C ALA A 111 4.68 17.64 -21.63
N THR A 112 5.01 17.54 -20.34
CA THR A 112 5.42 16.28 -19.70
C THR A 112 4.32 15.22 -19.77
N ILE A 113 3.07 15.61 -19.50
CA ILE A 113 1.91 14.71 -19.61
C ILE A 113 1.69 14.28 -21.06
N THR A 114 1.75 15.22 -22.02
CA THR A 114 1.58 14.93 -23.45
C THR A 114 2.64 13.95 -23.96
N ILE A 115 3.92 14.16 -23.61
CA ILE A 115 5.00 13.25 -23.99
C ILE A 115 4.76 11.86 -23.41
N THR A 116 4.35 11.78 -22.14
CA THR A 116 4.05 10.52 -21.47
C THR A 116 2.91 9.78 -22.18
N ALA A 117 1.82 10.47 -22.51
CA ALA A 117 0.69 9.90 -23.24
C ALA A 117 1.07 9.41 -24.64
N LEU A 118 1.89 10.16 -25.37
CA LEU A 118 2.39 9.78 -26.70
C LEU A 118 3.22 8.50 -26.63
N ILE A 119 4.10 8.39 -25.63
CA ILE A 119 4.92 7.18 -25.43
C ILE A 119 4.05 5.97 -25.10
N ILE A 120 3.04 6.12 -24.23
CA ILE A 120 2.10 5.03 -23.94
C ILE A 120 1.40 4.59 -25.22
N GLY A 121 0.91 5.54 -26.02
CA GLY A 121 0.28 5.24 -27.31
C GLY A 121 1.22 4.47 -28.24
N LEU A 122 2.48 4.88 -28.33
CA LEU A 122 3.50 4.20 -29.13
C LEU A 122 3.75 2.77 -28.62
N VAL A 123 3.90 2.59 -27.30
CA VAL A 123 4.13 1.26 -26.69
C VAL A 123 2.94 0.35 -26.93
N SER A 124 1.71 0.85 -26.79
CA SER A 124 0.48 0.10 -27.09
C SER A 124 0.43 -0.36 -28.55
N VAL A 125 0.74 0.51 -29.51
CA VAL A 125 0.80 0.15 -30.93
C VAL A 125 1.88 -0.91 -31.21
N VAL A 126 3.04 -0.82 -30.55
CA VAL A 126 4.12 -1.82 -30.68
C VAL A 126 3.70 -3.15 -30.07
N ASN A 127 2.92 -3.14 -28.97
CA ASN A 127 2.41 -4.34 -28.34
C ASN A 127 1.46 -5.12 -29.24
N ASP A 128 0.50 -4.43 -29.86
CA ASP A 128 -0.50 -5.05 -30.73
C ASP A 128 0.16 -5.82 -31.89
N LYS A 129 1.31 -5.31 -32.37
CA LYS A 129 2.10 -5.97 -33.42
C LYS A 129 2.90 -7.18 -32.93
N THR A 130 3.27 -7.23 -31.66
CA THR A 130 4.22 -8.22 -31.12
C THR A 130 3.59 -9.33 -30.29
N ARG A 131 2.28 -9.23 -29.96
CA ARG A 131 1.52 -10.22 -29.17
C ARG A 131 2.18 -10.60 -27.83
N SER A 132 3.01 -9.73 -27.24
CA SER A 132 3.70 -9.98 -25.96
C SER A 132 3.02 -9.25 -24.81
N ALA A 133 1.76 -9.58 -24.52
CA ALA A 133 0.98 -8.92 -23.46
C ALA A 133 1.71 -8.90 -22.10
N SER A 134 2.41 -9.98 -21.74
CA SER A 134 3.16 -10.08 -20.49
C SER A 134 4.34 -9.11 -20.37
N ASP A 135 5.04 -8.84 -21.48
CA ASP A 135 6.18 -7.91 -21.46
C ASP A 135 5.70 -6.46 -21.28
N VAL A 136 4.49 -6.14 -21.74
CA VAL A 136 3.89 -4.81 -21.54
C VAL A 136 3.41 -4.61 -20.11
N ASP A 137 2.82 -5.63 -19.48
CA ASP A 137 2.47 -5.55 -18.06
C ASP A 137 3.70 -5.34 -17.18
N ILE A 138 4.81 -6.00 -17.51
CA ILE A 138 6.11 -5.77 -16.86
C ILE A 138 6.59 -4.34 -17.11
N PHE A 139 6.48 -3.84 -18.34
CA PHE A 139 6.86 -2.46 -18.65
C PHE A 139 6.03 -1.44 -17.86
N LEU A 140 4.70 -1.54 -17.88
CA LEU A 140 3.80 -0.62 -17.21
C LEU A 140 4.03 -0.60 -15.69
N SER A 141 4.31 -1.76 -15.09
CA SER A 141 4.59 -1.86 -13.65
C SER A 141 5.99 -1.39 -13.23
N VAL A 142 6.98 -1.34 -14.14
CA VAL A 142 8.33 -0.85 -13.83
C VAL A 142 8.50 0.63 -14.15
N SER A 143 7.77 1.12 -15.16
CA SER A 143 7.93 2.46 -15.71
C SER A 143 7.29 3.56 -14.85
N LEU A 144 6.44 3.20 -13.87
CA LEU A 144 5.72 4.13 -12.98
C LEU A 144 4.84 5.13 -13.74
N VAL A 145 4.44 4.79 -14.96
CA VAL A 145 3.80 5.72 -15.88
C VAL A 145 2.48 6.26 -15.33
N LYS A 146 1.74 5.40 -14.65
CA LYS A 146 0.46 5.74 -14.02
C LYS A 146 0.67 6.75 -12.90
N GLU A 147 1.63 6.49 -12.02
CA GLU A 147 1.92 7.30 -10.85
C GLU A 147 2.53 8.65 -11.22
N VAL A 148 3.44 8.68 -12.21
CA VAL A 148 3.98 9.93 -12.77
C VAL A 148 2.88 10.76 -13.43
N THR A 149 1.98 10.12 -14.18
CA THR A 149 0.85 10.82 -14.81
C THR A 149 -0.12 11.37 -13.77
N TYR A 150 -0.43 10.62 -12.71
CA TYR A 150 -1.31 11.06 -11.62
C TYR A 150 -0.72 12.23 -10.84
N SER A 151 0.56 12.15 -10.47
CA SER A 151 1.27 13.25 -9.83
C SER A 151 1.35 14.49 -10.72
N GLY A 152 1.57 14.27 -12.03
CA GLY A 152 1.56 15.34 -13.03
C GLY A 152 0.21 16.03 -13.17
N LEU A 153 -0.88 15.26 -13.22
CA LEU A 153 -2.24 15.78 -13.28
C LEU A 153 -2.62 16.53 -12.00
N ALA A 154 -2.25 15.98 -10.82
CA ALA A 154 -2.50 16.62 -9.54
C ALA A 154 -1.81 17.99 -9.45
N LEU A 155 -0.52 18.06 -9.84
CA LEU A 155 0.20 19.33 -9.89
C LEU A 155 -0.39 20.28 -10.94
N LEU A 156 -0.78 19.79 -12.12
CA LEU A 156 -1.39 20.64 -13.15
C LEU A 156 -2.68 21.29 -12.65
N ILE A 157 -3.55 20.53 -11.96
CA ILE A 157 -4.76 21.06 -11.33
C ILE A 157 -4.40 22.13 -10.29
N ALA A 158 -3.41 21.86 -9.44
CA ALA A 158 -2.96 22.82 -8.44
C ALA A 158 -2.43 24.12 -9.06
N LEU A 159 -1.60 24.02 -10.11
CA LEU A 159 -1.07 25.17 -10.84
C LEU A 159 -2.18 25.96 -11.54
N ILE A 160 -3.18 25.29 -12.13
CA ILE A 160 -4.34 25.96 -12.74
C ILE A 160 -5.16 26.70 -11.68
N LEU A 161 -5.38 26.09 -10.52
CA LEU A 161 -6.08 26.71 -9.40
C LEU A 161 -5.32 27.92 -8.84
N GLN A 162 -3.98 27.84 -8.76
CA GLN A 162 -3.14 28.98 -8.37
C GLN A 162 -3.18 30.09 -9.42
N TYR A 163 -3.01 29.74 -10.70
CA TYR A 163 -3.06 30.69 -11.82
C TYR A 163 -4.39 31.42 -11.91
N ALA A 164 -5.51 30.71 -11.72
CA ALA A 164 -6.85 31.29 -11.69
C ALA A 164 -7.13 32.11 -10.41
N ARG A 165 -6.16 32.25 -9.51
CA ARG A 165 -6.30 32.82 -8.15
C ARG A 165 -7.38 32.15 -7.29
N GLY A 166 -7.83 30.95 -7.67
CA GLY A 166 -8.86 30.22 -6.93
C GLY A 166 -8.41 29.85 -5.51
N ALA A 167 -7.13 29.52 -5.34
CA ALA A 167 -6.53 29.26 -4.04
C ALA A 167 -6.46 30.53 -3.17
N HIS A 168 -6.04 31.66 -3.75
CA HIS A 168 -5.98 32.95 -3.07
C HIS A 168 -7.40 33.42 -2.64
N VAL A 169 -8.41 33.26 -3.51
CA VAL A 169 -9.81 33.59 -3.15
C VAL A 169 -10.33 32.69 -2.03
N ALA A 170 -10.08 31.39 -2.08
CA ALA A 170 -10.53 30.45 -1.03
C ALA A 170 -9.82 30.70 0.32
N LEU A 171 -8.52 31.01 0.29
CA LEU A 171 -7.73 31.32 1.50
C LEU A 171 -8.10 32.67 2.10
N VAL A 172 -8.29 33.71 1.28
CA VAL A 172 -8.80 35.01 1.76
C VAL A 172 -10.20 34.86 2.37
N PHE A 173 -11.05 33.98 1.83
CA PHE A 173 -12.35 33.71 2.44
C PHE A 173 -12.24 32.99 3.79
N ALA A 174 -11.28 32.09 3.94
CA ALA A 174 -11.06 31.33 5.16
C ALA A 174 -10.32 32.15 6.24
N PHE A 175 -9.44 33.07 5.84
CA PHE A 175 -8.58 33.86 6.71
C PHE A 175 -8.40 35.30 6.16
N PRO A 176 -9.42 36.16 6.31
CA PRO A 176 -9.49 37.47 5.64
C PRO A 176 -8.37 38.46 6.01
N ASP A 177 -7.86 38.38 7.24
CA ASP A 177 -6.99 39.41 7.82
C ASP A 177 -5.50 39.05 7.85
N GLN A 178 -5.10 37.84 7.41
CA GLN A 178 -3.74 37.31 7.66
C GLN A 178 -2.97 36.81 6.42
N ILE A 179 -3.57 36.83 5.23
CA ILE A 179 -2.99 36.24 4.00
C ILE A 179 -2.94 37.26 2.86
N GLN A 180 -2.17 38.34 3.04
CA GLN A 180 -1.83 39.29 1.96
C GLN A 180 -0.32 39.43 1.77
N SER A 181 0.49 38.44 2.19
CA SER A 181 1.94 38.52 2.06
C SER A 181 2.41 37.90 0.75
N VAL A 182 3.22 38.67 0.00
CA VAL A 182 3.95 38.22 -1.20
C VAL A 182 4.80 36.97 -0.90
N HIS A 183 5.23 36.82 0.35
CA HIS A 183 6.01 35.68 0.83
C HIS A 183 5.24 34.36 0.71
N PHE A 184 3.93 34.35 1.01
CA PHE A 184 3.12 33.14 0.89
C PHE A 184 3.07 32.65 -0.56
N ASP A 185 2.82 33.54 -1.52
CA ASP A 185 2.79 33.21 -2.94
C ASP A 185 4.15 32.71 -3.46
N LEU A 186 5.26 33.26 -2.94
CA LEU A 186 6.61 32.79 -3.26
C LEU A 186 6.87 31.39 -2.73
N PHE A 187 6.55 31.10 -1.46
CA PHE A 187 6.76 29.78 -0.87
C PHE A 187 5.90 28.71 -1.57
N LEU A 188 4.65 29.04 -1.88
CA LEU A 188 3.75 28.14 -2.60
C LEU A 188 4.29 27.84 -4.00
N THR A 189 4.79 28.87 -4.69
CA THR A 189 5.44 28.74 -5.99
C THR A 189 6.71 27.89 -5.91
N LEU A 190 7.49 27.99 -4.82
CA LEU A 190 8.68 27.16 -4.60
C LEU A 190 8.30 25.69 -4.38
N ILE A 191 7.26 25.40 -3.60
CA ILE A 191 6.76 24.02 -3.40
C ILE A 191 6.29 23.44 -4.73
N ASN A 192 5.57 24.22 -5.53
CA ASN A 192 5.15 23.81 -6.86
C ASN A 192 6.34 23.58 -7.80
N ALA A 193 7.39 24.39 -7.72
CA ALA A 193 8.62 24.20 -8.48
C ALA A 193 9.34 22.89 -8.08
N ILE A 194 9.42 22.60 -6.77
CA ILE A 194 10.03 21.36 -6.26
C ILE A 194 9.21 20.14 -6.71
N TRP A 195 7.88 20.21 -6.61
CA TRP A 195 7.00 19.14 -7.08
C TRP A 195 7.11 18.94 -8.60
N LEU A 196 7.20 20.02 -9.37
CA LEU A 196 7.44 19.98 -10.81
C LEU A 196 8.76 19.28 -11.12
N LEU A 197 9.84 19.61 -10.39
CA LEU A 197 11.13 18.95 -10.55
C LEU A 197 11.03 17.44 -10.28
N VAL A 198 10.31 17.05 -9.23
CA VAL A 198 10.03 15.64 -8.92
C VAL A 198 9.29 14.95 -10.08
N ASN A 199 8.27 15.61 -10.66
CA ASN A 199 7.56 15.09 -11.83
C ASN A 199 8.44 14.98 -13.07
N VAL A 200 9.31 15.96 -13.33
CA VAL A 200 10.26 15.94 -14.45
C VAL A 200 11.26 14.78 -14.28
N VAL A 201 11.78 14.57 -13.07
CA VAL A 201 12.65 13.43 -12.77
C VAL A 201 11.91 12.10 -12.97
N GLY A 202 10.65 12.02 -12.52
CA GLY A 202 9.79 10.86 -12.76
C GLY A 202 9.57 10.58 -14.25
N ALA A 203 9.31 11.61 -15.04
CA ALA A 203 9.15 11.51 -16.48
C ALA A 203 10.45 11.11 -17.20
N ALA A 204 11.59 11.67 -16.80
CA ALA A 204 12.89 11.28 -17.33
C ALA A 204 13.20 9.80 -17.02
N TYR A 205 12.88 9.35 -15.80
CA TYR A 205 12.96 7.93 -15.44
C TYR A 205 12.06 7.05 -16.32
N PHE A 206 10.80 7.44 -16.52
CA PHE A 206 9.85 6.75 -17.39
C PHE A 206 10.38 6.63 -18.84
N ILE A 207 10.91 7.72 -19.40
CA ILE A 207 11.50 7.76 -20.74
C ILE A 207 12.71 6.81 -20.82
N GLY A 208 13.60 6.83 -19.81
CA GLY A 208 14.75 5.93 -19.75
C GLY A 208 14.37 4.45 -19.71
N ILE A 209 13.33 4.10 -18.95
CA ILE A 209 12.77 2.74 -18.92
C ILE A 209 12.16 2.38 -20.27
N THR A 210 11.48 3.31 -20.93
CA THR A 210 10.91 3.11 -22.27
C THR A 210 11.99 2.80 -23.31
N PHE A 211 13.07 3.57 -23.35
CA PHE A 211 14.19 3.27 -24.27
C PHE A 211 14.81 1.90 -23.98
N SER A 212 14.97 1.55 -22.70
CA SER A 212 15.46 0.24 -22.28
C SER A 212 14.50 -0.90 -22.68
N PHE A 213 13.20 -0.63 -22.70
CA PHE A 213 12.19 -1.59 -23.14
C PHE A 213 12.19 -1.76 -24.66
N ILE A 214 12.32 -0.68 -25.43
CA ILE A 214 12.40 -0.72 -26.89
C ILE A 214 13.65 -1.49 -27.34
N ALA A 215 14.79 -1.26 -26.67
CA ALA A 215 16.03 -1.98 -26.94
C ALA A 215 15.93 -3.46 -26.54
N ARG A 216 15.82 -4.37 -27.53
CA ARG A 216 15.69 -5.83 -27.30
C ARG A 216 16.75 -6.40 -26.35
N ARG A 217 18.00 -5.91 -26.43
CA ARG A 217 19.13 -6.31 -25.57
C ARG A 217 18.87 -6.05 -24.08
N ASN A 218 18.14 -5.00 -23.75
CA ASN A 218 17.91 -4.56 -22.36
C ASN A 218 16.63 -5.15 -21.75
N ARG A 219 15.71 -5.70 -22.56
CA ARG A 219 14.49 -6.39 -22.07
C ARG A 219 14.80 -7.54 -21.13
N ALA A 220 15.85 -8.31 -21.41
CA ALA A 220 16.28 -9.40 -20.55
C ALA A 220 16.69 -8.90 -19.15
N GLN A 221 17.40 -7.77 -19.09
CA GLN A 221 17.79 -7.17 -17.81
C GLN A 221 16.59 -6.57 -17.07
N LEU A 222 15.67 -5.91 -17.80
CA LEU A 222 14.44 -5.37 -17.23
C LEU A 222 13.60 -6.48 -16.60
N ARG A 223 13.44 -7.62 -17.28
CA ARG A 223 12.76 -8.80 -16.74
C ARG A 223 13.46 -9.35 -15.49
N LYS A 224 14.79 -9.49 -15.51
CA LYS A 224 15.54 -9.94 -14.31
C LYS A 224 15.33 -9.01 -13.12
N ASN A 225 15.40 -7.69 -13.35
CA ASN A 225 15.18 -6.69 -12.30
C ASN A 225 13.72 -6.73 -11.79
N TYR A 226 12.74 -6.84 -12.69
CA TYR A 226 11.33 -6.98 -12.31
C TYR A 226 11.08 -8.26 -11.51
N THR A 227 11.60 -9.39 -11.99
CA THR A 227 11.47 -10.68 -11.30
C THR A 227 12.11 -10.61 -9.92
N ALA A 228 13.32 -10.09 -9.78
CA ALA A 228 14.03 -10.04 -8.50
C ALA A 228 13.40 -9.08 -7.48
N ASN A 229 12.88 -7.93 -7.91
CA ASN A 229 12.44 -6.87 -6.99
C ASN A 229 10.91 -6.79 -6.81
N VAL A 230 10.11 -7.33 -7.74
CA VAL A 230 8.64 -7.21 -7.70
C VAL A 230 7.99 -8.58 -7.65
N LEU A 231 8.24 -9.43 -8.65
CA LEU A 231 7.53 -10.71 -8.76
C LEU A 231 7.94 -11.70 -7.67
N PHE A 232 9.26 -11.92 -7.49
CA PHE A 232 9.79 -12.88 -6.53
C PHE A 232 9.35 -12.53 -5.11
N PRO A 233 9.54 -11.30 -4.59
CA PRO A 233 9.06 -10.96 -3.26
C PRO A 233 7.56 -11.19 -3.09
N LYS A 234 6.74 -10.81 -4.07
CA LYS A 234 5.28 -10.95 -4.02
C LYS A 234 4.83 -12.42 -4.02
N GLU A 235 5.39 -13.25 -4.88
CA GLU A 235 5.02 -14.67 -4.96
C GLU A 235 5.58 -15.48 -3.79
N THR A 236 6.83 -15.21 -3.38
CA THR A 236 7.42 -15.83 -2.19
C THR A 236 6.64 -15.44 -0.93
N GLN A 237 6.22 -14.19 -0.79
CA GLN A 237 5.37 -13.75 0.32
C GLN A 237 4.05 -14.54 0.36
N LYS A 238 3.35 -14.69 -0.77
CA LYS A 238 2.10 -15.48 -0.83
C LYS A 238 2.32 -16.94 -0.42
N LEU A 239 3.36 -17.58 -0.95
CA LEU A 239 3.70 -18.97 -0.65
C LEU A 239 4.09 -19.15 0.82
N MET A 240 4.89 -18.25 1.36
CA MET A 240 5.27 -18.25 2.77
C MET A 240 4.05 -18.07 3.67
N ILE A 241 3.17 -17.10 3.38
CA ILE A 241 1.93 -16.92 4.15
C ILE A 241 1.08 -18.21 4.13
N ALA A 242 0.90 -18.83 2.97
CA ALA A 242 0.15 -20.09 2.86
C ALA A 242 0.80 -21.22 3.69
N THR A 243 2.13 -21.33 3.65
CA THR A 243 2.90 -22.30 4.43
C THR A 243 2.75 -22.04 5.93
N TYR A 244 2.91 -20.79 6.35
CA TYR A 244 2.77 -20.36 7.75
C TYR A 244 1.37 -20.60 8.31
N LEU A 245 0.32 -20.49 7.50
CA LEU A 245 -1.03 -20.83 7.96
C LEU A 245 -1.20 -22.33 8.17
N GLY A 246 -0.63 -23.16 7.29
CA GLY A 246 -0.55 -24.61 7.48
C GLY A 246 0.19 -24.96 8.77
N ASP A 247 1.33 -24.31 9.01
CA ASP A 247 2.10 -24.48 10.23
C ASP A 247 1.40 -23.92 11.47
N CYS A 248 0.66 -22.81 11.35
CA CYS A 248 -0.20 -22.31 12.42
C CYS A 248 -1.23 -23.37 12.80
N ALA A 249 -1.84 -24.03 11.82
CA ALA A 249 -2.75 -25.15 12.07
C ALA A 249 -2.07 -26.24 12.90
N ASN A 250 -0.84 -26.60 12.55
CA ASN A 250 -0.04 -27.59 13.27
C ASN A 250 0.37 -27.14 14.68
N GLN A 251 0.73 -25.87 14.86
CA GLN A 251 1.11 -25.32 16.17
C GLN A 251 -0.10 -25.06 17.08
N LEU A 252 -1.29 -24.91 16.49
CA LEU A 252 -2.57 -24.80 17.20
C LEU A 252 -3.17 -26.18 17.50
N LYS A 253 -2.58 -27.27 17.01
CA LYS A 253 -2.88 -28.61 17.54
C LYS A 253 -2.47 -28.60 19.01
N LEU A 254 -3.45 -28.66 19.88
CA LEU A 254 -3.22 -28.90 21.29
C LEU A 254 -2.59 -30.29 21.46
N SER A 255 -1.93 -30.48 22.60
CA SER A 255 -0.99 -31.56 22.93
C SER A 255 -1.44 -33.00 22.63
N THR A 256 -2.71 -33.22 22.35
CA THR A 256 -3.33 -34.53 22.08
C THR A 256 -3.21 -34.99 20.62
N GLY A 257 -2.79 -34.13 19.69
CA GLY A 257 -2.61 -34.49 18.26
C GLY A 257 -3.90 -34.83 17.49
N LYS A 258 -5.06 -34.76 18.16
CA LYS A 258 -6.40 -35.12 17.67
C LYS A 258 -7.34 -33.93 17.51
N ASP A 259 -6.88 -32.76 17.90
CA ASP A 259 -7.59 -31.49 17.74
C ASP A 259 -7.35 -30.97 16.32
N HIS A 260 -8.40 -31.03 15.48
CA HIS A 260 -8.29 -30.70 14.07
C HIS A 260 -8.66 -29.23 13.82
N VAL A 261 -7.63 -28.38 13.77
CA VAL A 261 -7.69 -27.04 13.17
C VAL A 261 -7.17 -27.12 11.74
N SER A 262 -7.89 -26.56 10.77
CA SER A 262 -7.45 -26.51 9.37
C SER A 262 -7.74 -25.16 8.72
N PHE A 263 -6.87 -24.76 7.79
CA PHE A 263 -6.98 -23.52 7.02
C PHE A 263 -7.06 -23.82 5.53
N GLY A 264 -7.79 -22.99 4.78
CA GLY A 264 -7.75 -22.94 3.31
C GLY A 264 -8.37 -24.12 2.56
N TRP A 265 -8.88 -25.14 3.25
CA TRP A 265 -9.55 -26.29 2.64
C TRP A 265 -11.07 -26.15 2.70
N GLY A 266 -11.73 -26.49 1.60
CA GLY A 266 -13.18 -26.39 1.41
C GLY A 266 -13.92 -27.07 2.56
N ALA A 267 -14.57 -26.26 3.37
CA ALA A 267 -15.33 -26.77 4.49
C ALA A 267 -16.61 -27.44 3.97
N ASP A 268 -16.90 -28.59 4.56
CA ASP A 268 -18.24 -29.16 4.55
C ASP A 268 -19.26 -28.07 4.93
N LYS A 269 -20.42 -28.03 4.27
CA LYS A 269 -21.44 -26.98 4.50
C LYS A 269 -22.08 -27.09 5.88
N GLN A 270 -21.76 -28.11 6.67
CA GLN A 270 -22.37 -28.39 7.96
C GLN A 270 -21.54 -27.81 9.12
N GLY A 271 -22.19 -27.12 10.06
CA GLY A 271 -21.57 -26.60 11.28
C GLY A 271 -22.04 -25.20 11.68
N THR A 272 -21.70 -24.78 12.90
CA THR A 272 -21.95 -23.40 13.36
C THR A 272 -20.94 -22.46 12.71
N ARG A 273 -21.42 -21.40 12.10
CA ARG A 273 -20.60 -20.48 11.29
C ARG A 273 -20.43 -19.13 11.98
N ILE A 274 -19.19 -18.66 12.04
CA ILE A 274 -18.89 -17.27 12.37
C ILE A 274 -18.76 -16.51 11.06
N HIS A 275 -19.76 -15.69 10.75
CA HIS A 275 -19.70 -14.78 9.61
C HIS A 275 -19.00 -13.48 9.98
N ALA A 276 -18.21 -12.97 9.03
CA ALA A 276 -17.83 -11.58 8.97
C ALA A 276 -19.03 -10.79 8.43
N ARG A 277 -19.32 -9.60 8.97
CA ARG A 277 -20.27 -8.69 8.32
C ARG A 277 -19.45 -7.72 7.48
N HIS A 278 -19.23 -8.08 6.23
CA HIS A 278 -18.59 -7.19 5.26
C HIS A 278 -19.57 -6.82 4.16
N THR A 279 -19.48 -5.60 3.64
CA THR A 279 -20.24 -5.16 2.47
C THR A 279 -19.34 -5.21 1.24
N GLY A 280 -19.79 -5.90 0.18
CA GLY A 280 -19.01 -6.07 -1.05
C GLY A 280 -17.92 -7.15 -0.97
N ARG A 281 -17.01 -7.13 -1.95
CA ARG A 281 -15.87 -8.07 -2.04
C ARG A 281 -14.74 -7.65 -1.12
N TRP A 282 -14.14 -8.61 -0.45
CA TRP A 282 -13.02 -8.39 0.48
C TRP A 282 -11.98 -9.51 0.37
N SER A 283 -10.78 -9.27 0.88
CA SER A 283 -9.68 -10.25 0.93
C SER A 283 -9.06 -10.24 2.32
N VAL A 284 -8.52 -11.39 2.75
CA VAL A 284 -7.74 -11.47 3.99
C VAL A 284 -6.36 -10.91 3.73
N THR A 285 -5.99 -9.88 4.48
CA THR A 285 -4.71 -9.19 4.34
C THR A 285 -3.69 -9.68 5.36
N ASP A 286 -4.12 -10.03 6.57
CA ASP A 286 -3.24 -10.53 7.65
C ASP A 286 -4.02 -11.41 8.63
N VAL A 287 -3.30 -12.29 9.34
CA VAL A 287 -3.82 -13.07 10.45
C VAL A 287 -2.92 -12.87 11.67
N ARG A 288 -3.55 -12.42 12.76
CA ARG A 288 -2.91 -12.26 14.06
C ARG A 288 -3.01 -13.56 14.84
N THR A 289 -1.88 -14.23 14.99
CA THR A 289 -1.80 -15.59 15.54
C THR A 289 -2.09 -15.65 17.03
N LYS A 290 -1.71 -14.65 17.83
CA LYS A 290 -1.93 -14.65 19.29
C LYS A 290 -3.41 -14.59 19.69
N PRO A 291 -4.22 -13.61 19.23
CA PRO A 291 -5.64 -13.58 19.57
C PRO A 291 -6.38 -14.81 19.04
N LEU A 292 -5.99 -15.32 17.87
CA LEU A 292 -6.53 -16.55 17.31
C LEU A 292 -6.24 -17.75 18.21
N LYS A 293 -4.99 -17.89 18.66
CA LYS A 293 -4.55 -18.93 19.60
C LYS A 293 -5.36 -18.89 20.89
N TRP A 294 -5.53 -17.72 21.50
CA TRP A 294 -6.33 -17.59 22.73
C TRP A 294 -7.78 -18.01 22.55
N ALA A 295 -8.40 -17.64 21.42
CA ALA A 295 -9.78 -18.03 21.13
C ALA A 295 -9.92 -19.55 20.95
N ILE A 296 -8.98 -20.16 20.22
CA ILE A 296 -8.95 -21.59 19.94
C ILE A 296 -8.68 -22.39 21.23
N GLU A 297 -7.68 -22.00 22.02
CA GLU A 297 -7.36 -22.65 23.29
C GLU A 297 -8.51 -22.56 24.30
N SER A 298 -9.16 -21.39 24.40
CA SER A 298 -10.36 -21.22 25.24
C SER A 298 -11.47 -22.16 24.81
N TRP A 299 -11.75 -22.21 23.50
CA TRP A 299 -12.82 -23.02 22.96
C TRP A 299 -12.56 -24.52 23.15
N PHE A 300 -11.36 -25.01 22.83
CA PHE A 300 -11.01 -26.42 23.02
C PHE A 300 -11.03 -26.85 24.48
N LYS A 301 -10.57 -25.99 25.42
CA LYS A 301 -10.71 -26.27 26.85
C LYS A 301 -12.17 -26.46 27.28
N ARG A 302 -13.12 -25.76 26.64
CA ARG A 302 -14.55 -25.95 26.88
C ARG A 302 -15.08 -27.20 26.19
N ALA A 303 -14.67 -27.45 24.95
CA ALA A 303 -15.05 -28.65 24.21
C ALA A 303 -14.61 -29.94 24.90
N GLN A 304 -13.40 -29.97 25.46
CA GLN A 304 -12.88 -31.09 26.25
C GLN A 304 -13.66 -31.34 27.54
N LYS A 305 -14.23 -30.30 28.16
CA LYS A 305 -15.05 -30.47 29.38
C LYS A 305 -16.44 -31.04 29.08
N GLU A 306 -16.97 -30.75 27.89
CA GLU A 306 -18.29 -31.22 27.47
C GLU A 306 -18.24 -32.66 26.92
N TYR A 307 -17.10 -33.06 26.34
CA TYR A 307 -16.85 -34.43 25.95
C TYR A 307 -16.30 -35.24 27.12
N ASN A 308 -17.15 -36.08 27.73
CA ASN A 308 -16.79 -36.95 28.85
C ASN A 308 -15.80 -38.07 28.50
N GLU A 309 -15.55 -38.34 27.21
CA GLU A 309 -14.51 -39.27 26.78
C GLU A 309 -13.20 -38.52 26.54
N PRO A 310 -12.05 -39.03 27.05
CA PRO A 310 -10.77 -38.45 26.70
C PRO A 310 -10.62 -38.50 25.18
N ILE A 311 -10.41 -37.32 24.57
CA ILE A 311 -10.20 -37.16 23.12
C ILE A 311 -9.12 -38.14 22.62
N ASP A 312 -8.19 -38.53 23.50
CA ASP A 312 -7.16 -39.54 23.31
C ASP A 312 -7.66 -40.95 22.94
N ASN A 313 -8.96 -41.26 23.05
CA ASN A 313 -9.55 -42.52 22.59
C ASN A 313 -10.27 -42.42 21.24
N MET A 314 -10.60 -41.21 20.76
CA MET A 314 -11.24 -41.03 19.45
C MET A 314 -10.17 -41.05 18.35
N GLY A 315 -10.32 -41.88 17.31
CA GLY A 315 -9.42 -41.82 16.17
C GLY A 315 -9.40 -40.42 15.53
N SER A 316 -8.29 -40.02 14.91
CA SER A 316 -8.14 -38.72 14.21
C SER A 316 -9.26 -38.46 13.18
N PHE A 317 -9.89 -39.51 12.67
CA PHE A 317 -11.00 -39.40 11.71
C PHE A 317 -12.40 -39.59 12.32
N SER A 318 -12.51 -39.75 13.64
CA SER A 318 -13.83 -39.89 14.29
C SER A 318 -14.70 -38.67 13.96
N SER A 319 -15.90 -38.94 13.43
CA SER A 319 -16.88 -37.92 13.02
C SER A 319 -17.38 -37.08 14.19
N SER A 320 -17.12 -37.50 15.44
CA SER A 320 -17.55 -36.87 16.68
C SER A 320 -16.52 -35.93 17.31
N ALA A 321 -15.26 -35.91 16.86
CA ALA A 321 -14.24 -35.05 17.46
C ALA A 321 -14.53 -33.55 17.19
N PRO A 322 -14.20 -32.63 18.11
CA PRO A 322 -14.33 -31.19 17.91
C PRO A 322 -13.35 -30.69 16.85
N ARG A 323 -13.85 -29.95 15.85
CA ARG A 323 -13.05 -29.46 14.72
C ARG A 323 -13.36 -28.01 14.38
N LEU A 324 -12.31 -27.27 14.03
CA LEU A 324 -12.40 -25.90 13.55
C LEU A 324 -11.82 -25.81 12.13
N TYR A 325 -12.62 -25.23 11.24
CA TYR A 325 -12.26 -25.00 9.85
C TYR A 325 -12.25 -23.50 9.57
N PHE A 326 -11.14 -23.00 9.05
CA PHE A 326 -11.00 -21.63 8.58
C PHE A 326 -10.91 -21.67 7.05
N PRO A 327 -12.04 -21.52 6.31
CA PRO A 327 -12.05 -21.67 4.84
C PRO A 327 -11.39 -20.50 4.10
N LEU A 328 -10.75 -19.58 4.83
CA LEU A 328 -10.11 -18.40 4.30
C LEU A 328 -8.71 -18.73 3.74
N ASN A 329 -8.41 -18.11 2.61
CA ASN A 329 -7.20 -18.19 1.81
C ASN A 329 -6.82 -16.76 1.42
N PHE A 330 -5.54 -16.41 1.54
CA PHE A 330 -5.02 -15.07 1.31
C PHE A 330 -4.97 -14.70 -0.19
N SER A 331 -5.07 -15.67 -1.08
CA SER A 331 -5.10 -15.43 -2.53
C SER A 331 -6.51 -15.17 -3.09
N SER A 332 -7.55 -15.34 -2.27
CA SER A 332 -8.94 -15.34 -2.72
C SER A 332 -9.70 -14.08 -2.29
N SER A 333 -10.57 -13.60 -3.16
CA SER A 333 -11.59 -12.61 -2.80
C SER A 333 -12.86 -13.32 -2.32
N TYR A 334 -13.46 -12.79 -1.27
CA TYR A 334 -14.64 -13.32 -0.61
C TYR A 334 -15.82 -12.37 -0.72
N GLU A 335 -17.02 -12.94 -0.79
CA GLU A 335 -18.27 -12.18 -0.73
C GLU A 335 -18.69 -11.93 0.72
N ALA A 336 -19.66 -11.02 0.88
CA ALA A 336 -20.18 -10.53 2.16
C ALA A 336 -20.54 -11.64 3.16
N ASP A 337 -21.04 -12.79 2.70
CA ASP A 337 -21.54 -13.87 3.56
C ASP A 337 -20.54 -15.03 3.78
N THR A 338 -19.26 -14.84 3.44
CA THR A 338 -18.28 -15.91 3.63
C THR A 338 -18.00 -16.16 5.12
N PRO A 339 -18.11 -17.40 5.62
CA PRO A 339 -17.78 -17.72 7.01
C PRO A 339 -16.27 -17.62 7.26
N ILE A 340 -15.88 -16.93 8.35
CA ILE A 340 -14.49 -16.85 8.82
C ILE A 340 -14.06 -18.19 9.42
N CYS A 341 -14.94 -18.77 10.23
CA CYS A 341 -14.69 -19.99 10.98
C CYS A 341 -15.95 -20.85 10.94
N ILE A 342 -15.77 -22.14 10.72
CA ILE A 342 -16.82 -23.16 10.74
C ILE A 342 -16.44 -24.14 11.85
N GLN A 343 -17.36 -24.31 12.77
CA GLN A 343 -17.22 -25.19 13.93
C GLN A 343 -18.04 -26.46 13.70
N ARG A 344 -17.42 -27.61 13.93
CA ARG A 344 -18.07 -28.92 13.89
C ARG A 344 -17.80 -29.68 15.18
N ASN A 345 -18.88 -30.14 15.83
CA ASN A 345 -18.88 -30.83 17.12
C ASN A 345 -18.27 -29.99 18.26
N GLY A 346 -18.99 -29.88 19.38
CA GLY A 346 -18.58 -29.10 20.55
C GLY A 346 -19.41 -27.83 20.80
N PRO A 347 -19.10 -27.10 21.89
CA PRO A 347 -19.92 -26.00 22.39
C PRO A 347 -19.87 -24.81 21.46
N SER A 348 -20.99 -24.09 21.31
CA SER A 348 -20.98 -22.86 20.52
C SER A 348 -19.96 -21.84 21.06
N PHE A 349 -19.35 -21.07 20.15
CA PHE A 349 -18.43 -20.00 20.54
C PHE A 349 -19.10 -18.93 21.40
N ASN A 350 -18.42 -18.54 22.48
CA ASN A 350 -18.83 -17.43 23.33
C ASN A 350 -18.61 -16.08 22.63
N CYS A 351 -19.25 -15.02 23.14
CA CYS A 351 -19.15 -13.67 22.56
C CYS A 351 -17.69 -13.20 22.44
N TRP A 352 -16.86 -13.47 23.45
CA TRP A 352 -15.45 -13.07 23.45
C TRP A 352 -14.60 -13.86 22.44
N GLU A 353 -14.79 -15.18 22.34
CA GLU A 353 -14.09 -16.01 21.33
C GLU A 353 -14.46 -15.59 19.91
N ARG A 354 -15.74 -15.29 19.65
CA ARG A 354 -16.19 -14.74 18.35
C ARG A 354 -15.52 -13.41 18.04
N ARG A 355 -15.40 -12.52 19.04
CA ARG A 355 -14.72 -11.22 18.87
C ARG A 355 -13.22 -11.40 18.59
N LEU A 356 -12.54 -12.29 19.30
CA LEU A 356 -11.13 -12.58 19.08
C LEU A 356 -10.86 -13.18 17.69
N ILE A 357 -11.69 -14.14 17.26
CA ILE A 357 -11.58 -14.72 15.91
C ILE A 357 -11.76 -13.61 14.87
N ARG A 358 -12.79 -12.76 14.98
CA ARG A 358 -12.97 -11.63 14.06
C ARG A 358 -11.81 -10.64 14.09
N PHE A 359 -11.28 -10.35 15.28
CA PHE A 359 -10.14 -9.44 15.44
C PHE A 359 -8.83 -10.02 14.91
N ALA A 360 -8.70 -11.34 14.87
CA ALA A 360 -7.52 -12.03 14.38
C ALA A 360 -7.37 -11.91 12.86
N PHE A 361 -8.45 -11.99 12.11
CA PHE A 361 -8.43 -11.85 10.65
C PHE A 361 -8.57 -10.39 10.25
N GLN A 362 -7.52 -9.82 9.67
CA GLN A 362 -7.59 -8.50 9.05
C GLN A 362 -8.04 -8.64 7.60
N THR A 363 -9.03 -7.84 7.22
CA THR A 363 -9.60 -7.86 5.88
C THR A 363 -9.51 -6.48 5.23
N LYS A 364 -9.36 -6.47 3.90
CA LYS A 364 -9.36 -5.26 3.07
C LYS A 364 -10.39 -5.41 1.96
N ARG A 365 -11.11 -4.32 1.66
CA ARG A 365 -12.01 -4.27 0.50
C ARG A 365 -11.19 -4.34 -0.79
N VAL A 366 -11.62 -5.20 -1.72
CA VAL A 366 -10.96 -5.41 -3.03
C VAL A 366 -11.60 -4.54 -4.09
#